data_AF-A0A1G2IZM4-F1
#
_entry.id   AF-A0A1G2IZM4-F1
#
_cell.length_a   1.000
_cell.length_b   1.000
_cell.length_c   1.000
_cell.angle_alpha   90.00
_cell.angle_beta   90.00
_cell.angle_gamma   90.00
#
_symmetry.space_group_name_H-M   'P 1'
#
loop_
_entity.id
_entity.type
_entity.pdbx_description
1 polymer ?
#
loop_
_entity_poly.entity_id
_entity_poly.type
_entity_poly.pdbx_seq_one_letter_code
_entity_poly.pdbx_strand_id
1 'polypeptide(L)'
;MDEHDSDVFILCADHRIHIWSAVKRQGLLLPGRKFDKLSGYGVQIYLAYPRELERDYNWIAHQLRFGTKTFPPVVNRKKRVVLIGHRKCGYYSNIPKRPSEDEEKDDVLRSAETVSRLSHGTMDVEAYYAIRDGGEVFLETLLGSAINV
;
A
#
# COMPACT_ATOMS: atom_id res chain seq x y z
N MET A 1 18.45 -6.61 22.18
CA MET A 1 18.24 -7.08 20.80
C MET A 1 17.27 -6.09 20.20
N ASP A 2 17.78 -5.18 19.38
CA ASP A 2 17.10 -3.92 19.08
C ASP A 2 15.78 -4.13 18.34
N GLU A 3 14.75 -3.51 18.92
CA GLU A 3 13.34 -3.71 18.61
C GLU A 3 12.95 -2.80 17.45
N HIS A 4 13.14 -3.25 16.22
CA HIS A 4 12.88 -2.42 15.05
C HIS A 4 11.39 -2.32 14.72
N ASP A 5 10.92 -1.10 14.47
CA ASP A 5 9.67 -0.86 13.76
C ASP A 5 9.69 -1.51 12.36
N SER A 6 8.50 -1.79 11.83
CA SER A 6 8.34 -2.48 10.54
C SER A 6 7.44 -1.73 9.56
N ASP A 7 7.81 -1.76 8.29
CA ASP A 7 7.01 -1.25 7.18
C ASP A 7 6.36 -2.40 6.40
N VAL A 8 5.16 -2.19 5.88
CA VAL A 8 4.51 -3.13 4.95
C VAL A 8 4.22 -2.38 3.66
N PHE A 9 4.87 -2.79 2.58
CA PHE A 9 4.62 -2.24 1.25
C PHE A 9 3.53 -3.06 0.55
N ILE A 10 2.41 -2.42 0.23
CA ILE A 10 1.30 -3.01 -0.52
C ILE A 10 1.30 -2.40 -1.92
N LEU A 11 1.69 -3.18 -2.91
CA LEU A 11 1.90 -2.68 -4.26
C LEU A 11 1.67 -3.74 -5.33
N CYS A 12 1.28 -3.30 -6.53
CA CYS A 12 1.01 -4.18 -7.65
C CYS A 12 2.26 -4.98 -8.07
N ALA A 13 2.07 -6.24 -8.46
CA ALA A 13 3.12 -7.09 -9.02
C ALA A 13 3.48 -6.78 -10.49
N ASP A 14 3.01 -5.66 -11.04
CA ASP A 14 3.27 -5.24 -12.42
C ASP A 14 4.76 -4.94 -12.63
N HIS A 15 5.43 -5.79 -13.42
CA HIS A 15 6.86 -5.67 -13.72
C HIS A 15 7.21 -4.38 -14.48
N ARG A 16 6.24 -3.72 -15.13
CA ARG A 16 6.47 -2.51 -15.95
C ARG A 16 6.79 -1.27 -15.14
N ILE A 17 6.53 -1.30 -13.82
CA ILE A 17 6.55 -0.12 -12.94
C ILE A 17 7.85 -0.03 -12.11
N HIS A 18 8.77 -1.01 -12.14
CA HIS A 18 10.11 -0.96 -11.49
C HIS A 18 10.16 -0.19 -10.16
N ILE A 19 9.17 -0.45 -9.29
CA ILE A 19 8.74 0.49 -8.24
C ILE A 19 9.80 0.77 -7.18
N TRP A 20 10.66 -0.21 -6.91
CA TRP A 20 11.68 -0.13 -5.86
C TRP A 20 12.72 0.96 -6.11
N SER A 21 13.02 1.25 -7.38
CA SER A 21 13.90 2.37 -7.72
C SER A 21 13.31 3.70 -7.25
N ALA A 22 12.01 3.90 -7.47
CA ALA A 22 11.27 5.09 -7.07
C ALA A 22 11.11 5.15 -5.55
N VAL A 23 10.77 4.03 -4.91
CA VAL A 23 10.67 3.89 -3.44
C VAL A 23 11.99 4.28 -2.77
N LYS A 24 13.14 3.84 -3.30
CA LYS A 24 14.46 4.20 -2.78
C LYS A 24 14.77 5.69 -2.98
N ARG A 25 14.52 6.23 -4.18
CA ARG A 25 14.74 7.67 -4.48
C ARG A 25 13.88 8.58 -3.59
N GLN A 26 12.64 8.19 -3.33
CA GLN A 26 11.70 8.92 -2.49
C GLN A 26 12.03 8.81 -0.98
N GLY A 27 13.04 8.01 -0.60
CA GLY A 27 13.43 7.86 0.80
C GLY A 27 12.44 7.06 1.65
N LEU A 28 11.58 6.24 1.02
CA LEU A 28 10.55 5.47 1.74
C LEU A 28 11.12 4.26 2.48
N LEU A 29 12.34 3.81 2.13
CA LEU A 29 13.05 2.79 2.90
C LEU A 29 13.79 3.47 4.06
N LEU A 30 13.17 3.44 5.24
CA LEU A 30 13.71 4.11 6.42
C LEU A 30 14.86 3.29 7.05
N PRO A 31 16.00 3.92 7.38
CA PRO A 31 17.13 3.24 7.99
C PRO A 31 16.76 2.48 9.27
N GLY A 32 17.26 1.25 9.41
CA GLY A 32 17.03 0.43 10.60
C GLY A 32 15.62 -0.19 10.71
N ARG A 33 14.70 0.11 9.79
CA ARG A 33 13.37 -0.50 9.76
C ARG A 33 13.38 -1.73 8.86
N LYS A 34 12.77 -2.81 9.34
CA LYS A 34 12.50 -3.99 8.50
C LYS A 34 11.28 -3.70 7.64
N PHE A 35 11.20 -4.32 6.48
CA PHE A 35 9.99 -4.21 5.67
C PHE A 35 9.56 -5.55 5.08
N ASP A 36 8.25 -5.72 5.02
CA ASP A 36 7.58 -6.79 4.30
C ASP A 36 6.93 -6.23 3.02
N LYS A 37 6.71 -7.12 2.06
CA LYS A 37 6.05 -6.81 0.79
C LYS A 37 4.83 -7.70 0.61
N LEU A 38 3.66 -7.09 0.43
CA LEU A 38 2.46 -7.74 -0.03
C LEU A 38 2.18 -7.31 -1.47
N SER A 39 2.45 -8.20 -2.44
CA SER A 39 2.14 -7.92 -3.84
C SER A 39 1.33 -9.00 -4.51
N GLY A 40 0.35 -8.55 -5.28
CA GLY A 40 -0.42 -9.29 -6.28
C GLY A 40 -0.78 -8.34 -7.42
N TYR A 41 -1.35 -8.84 -8.51
CA TYR A 41 -1.84 -7.98 -9.58
C TYR A 41 -2.99 -7.11 -9.06
N GLY A 42 -2.84 -5.80 -9.03
CA GLY A 42 -3.89 -4.89 -8.54
C GLY A 42 -4.22 -5.04 -7.05
N VAL A 43 -3.29 -5.54 -6.24
CA VAL A 43 -3.55 -5.84 -4.81
C VAL A 43 -4.16 -4.68 -4.02
N GLN A 44 -3.81 -3.44 -4.35
CA GLN A 44 -4.42 -2.26 -3.74
C GLN A 44 -5.91 -2.14 -4.07
N ILE A 45 -6.32 -2.52 -5.29
CA ILE A 45 -7.70 -2.43 -5.77
C ILE A 45 -8.63 -3.35 -4.95
N TYR A 46 -8.13 -4.46 -4.42
CA TYR A 46 -8.90 -5.36 -3.56
C TYR A 46 -9.39 -4.65 -2.30
N LEU A 47 -8.56 -3.74 -1.78
CA LEU A 47 -8.84 -2.93 -0.59
C LEU A 47 -9.75 -1.75 -0.91
N ALA A 48 -9.77 -1.28 -2.16
CA ALA A 48 -10.68 -0.24 -2.64
C ALA A 48 -12.11 -0.79 -2.87
N TYR A 49 -12.22 -2.04 -3.31
CA TYR A 49 -13.49 -2.70 -3.67
C TYR A 49 -13.70 -4.02 -2.90
N PRO A 50 -13.82 -3.98 -1.57
CA PRO A 50 -13.86 -5.19 -0.74
C PRO A 50 -15.08 -6.08 -1.00
N ARG A 51 -16.18 -5.54 -1.54
CA ARG A 51 -17.39 -6.31 -1.85
C ARG A 51 -17.29 -6.98 -3.20
N GLU A 52 -16.84 -6.25 -4.20
CA GLU A 52 -16.72 -6.70 -5.59
C GLU A 52 -15.58 -7.70 -5.77
N LEU A 53 -14.54 -7.59 -4.94
CA LEU A 53 -13.33 -8.41 -4.98
C LEU A 53 -13.15 -9.22 -3.69
N GLU A 54 -14.25 -9.68 -3.08
CA GLU A 54 -14.29 -10.29 -1.75
C GLU A 54 -13.24 -11.38 -1.52
N ARG A 55 -13.05 -12.29 -2.50
CA ARG A 55 -12.09 -13.40 -2.36
C ARG A 55 -10.66 -12.88 -2.18
N ASP A 56 -10.25 -11.95 -3.02
CA ASP A 56 -8.88 -11.43 -3.03
C ASP A 56 -8.67 -10.42 -1.88
N TYR A 57 -9.72 -9.67 -1.53
CA TYR A 57 -9.80 -8.86 -0.32
C TYR A 57 -9.59 -9.70 0.95
N ASN A 58 -10.28 -10.83 1.09
CA ASN A 58 -10.18 -11.68 2.28
C ASN A 58 -8.76 -12.21 2.49
N TRP A 59 -8.04 -12.53 1.41
CA TRP A 59 -6.64 -12.92 1.48
C TRP A 59 -5.76 -11.80 2.07
N ILE A 60 -5.83 -10.58 1.52
CA ILE A 60 -5.00 -9.47 2.02
C ILE A 60 -5.44 -9.00 3.43
N ALA A 61 -6.74 -8.97 3.70
CA ALA A 61 -7.27 -8.64 5.01
C ALA A 61 -6.79 -9.64 6.08
N HIS A 62 -6.70 -10.93 5.75
CA HIS A 62 -6.11 -11.94 6.63
C HIS A 62 -4.62 -11.70 6.87
N GLN A 63 -3.84 -11.37 5.84
CA GLN A 63 -2.42 -11.03 6.00
C GLN A 63 -2.22 -9.80 6.90
N LEU A 64 -3.01 -8.75 6.69
CA LEU A 64 -2.96 -7.53 7.51
C LEU A 64 -3.39 -7.80 8.96
N ARG A 65 -4.47 -8.55 9.17
CA ARG A 65 -4.95 -8.94 10.51
C ARG A 65 -4.01 -9.89 11.23
N PHE A 66 -3.36 -10.81 10.51
CA PHE A 66 -2.33 -11.67 11.08
C PHE A 66 -1.11 -10.82 11.45
N GLY A 67 -0.71 -9.90 10.57
CA GLY A 67 0.32 -8.90 10.87
C GLY A 67 0.02 -8.10 12.14
N THR A 68 -1.25 -7.76 12.43
CA THR A 68 -1.64 -7.06 13.65
C THR A 68 -1.79 -7.95 14.89
N LYS A 69 -2.09 -9.25 14.73
CA LYS A 69 -2.37 -10.19 15.85
C LYS A 69 -1.21 -11.08 16.27
N THR A 70 -0.38 -11.54 15.34
CA THR A 70 0.62 -12.61 15.60
C THR A 70 1.96 -12.05 16.08
N PHE A 71 2.20 -10.78 15.85
CA PHE A 71 3.09 -10.03 16.71
C PHE A 71 2.20 -9.59 17.88
N PRO A 72 2.56 -9.86 19.15
CA PRO A 72 1.84 -9.24 20.26
C PRO A 72 1.71 -7.74 19.95
N PRO A 73 0.70 -7.04 20.50
CA PRO A 73 0.88 -5.63 20.75
C PRO A 73 2.06 -5.54 21.71
N VAL A 74 3.29 -5.57 21.20
CA VAL A 74 4.39 -4.90 21.85
C VAL A 74 3.89 -3.47 21.79
N VAL A 75 3.33 -3.01 22.91
CA VAL A 75 2.44 -1.86 23.07
C VAL A 75 3.04 -0.54 22.54
N ASN A 76 4.27 -0.60 22.01
CA ASN A 76 5.09 0.49 21.51
C ASN A 76 5.60 0.33 20.05
N ARG A 77 5.21 -0.68 19.26
CA ARG A 77 5.73 -0.85 17.88
C ARG A 77 4.79 -0.23 16.84
N LYS A 78 5.22 0.88 16.22
CA LYS A 78 4.44 1.55 15.16
C LYS A 78 4.69 0.88 13.82
N LYS A 79 3.65 0.22 13.29
CA LYS A 79 3.67 -0.33 11.94
C LYS A 79 3.25 0.74 10.95
N ARG A 80 4.04 0.91 9.90
CA ARG A 80 3.69 1.77 8.78
C ARG A 80 3.28 0.91 7.59
N VAL A 81 2.16 1.26 6.96
CA VAL A 81 1.72 0.65 5.70
C VAL A 81 1.92 1.67 4.59
N VAL A 82 2.64 1.28 3.55
CA VAL A 82 2.87 2.11 2.36
C VAL A 82 2.10 1.49 1.20
N LEU A 83 0.98 2.11 0.83
CA LEU A 83 0.16 1.73 -0.31
C LEU A 83 0.67 2.42 -1.57
N ILE A 84 0.91 1.66 -2.63
CA ILE A 84 1.35 2.22 -3.89
C ILE A 84 0.48 1.68 -5.03
N GLY A 85 -0.45 2.53 -5.49
CA GLY A 85 -1.14 2.33 -6.76
C GLY A 85 -0.25 2.74 -7.93
N HIS A 86 -0.66 2.42 -9.15
CA HIS A 86 0.07 2.87 -10.33
C HIS A 86 -0.83 3.10 -11.51
N ARG A 87 -0.38 4.00 -12.38
CA ARG A 87 -1.06 4.40 -13.60
C ARG A 87 -1.37 3.23 -14.51
N LYS A 88 -2.61 3.19 -15.02
CA LYS A 88 -3.09 2.22 -16.01
C LYS A 88 -2.92 0.78 -15.53
N CYS A 89 -3.26 0.52 -14.27
CA CYS A 89 -3.21 -0.83 -13.72
C CYS A 89 -4.10 -1.79 -14.54
N GLY A 90 -3.51 -2.89 -15.04
CA GLY A 90 -4.23 -3.85 -15.87
C GLY A 90 -5.34 -4.59 -15.12
N TYR A 91 -5.24 -4.66 -13.78
CA TYR A 91 -6.22 -5.34 -12.94
C TYR A 91 -7.60 -4.65 -12.95
N TYR A 92 -7.66 -3.37 -13.30
CA TYR A 92 -8.92 -2.67 -13.50
C TYR A 92 -9.79 -3.23 -14.63
N SER A 93 -9.29 -4.17 -15.44
CA SER A 93 -10.11 -4.98 -16.33
C SER A 93 -11.12 -5.89 -15.60
N ASN A 94 -10.93 -6.15 -14.31
CA ASN A 94 -11.84 -6.95 -13.49
C ASN A 94 -12.93 -6.13 -12.78
N ILE A 95 -12.97 -4.81 -12.95
CA ILE A 95 -14.04 -3.97 -12.41
C ILE A 95 -14.97 -3.45 -13.52
N PRO A 96 -16.28 -3.26 -13.25
CA PRO A 96 -17.28 -3.06 -14.31
C PRO A 96 -17.04 -1.84 -15.21
N LYS A 97 -16.48 -0.77 -14.64
CA LYS A 97 -16.15 0.46 -15.36
C LYS A 97 -14.70 0.80 -15.10
N ARG A 98 -13.93 0.97 -16.16
CA ARG A 98 -12.54 1.40 -16.03
C ARG A 98 -12.49 2.84 -15.49
N PRO A 99 -11.80 3.07 -14.37
CA PRO A 99 -11.66 4.40 -13.80
C PRO A 99 -10.77 5.27 -14.69
N SER A 100 -11.06 6.57 -14.66
CA SER A 100 -10.12 7.63 -15.02
C SER A 100 -8.92 7.62 -14.07
N GLU A 101 -7.86 8.34 -14.42
CA GLU A 101 -6.66 8.45 -13.59
C GLU A 101 -6.95 9.03 -12.20
N ASP A 102 -7.82 10.03 -12.12
CA ASP A 102 -8.25 10.61 -10.83
C ASP A 102 -9.04 9.58 -10.00
N GLU A 103 -9.91 8.79 -10.63
CA GLU A 103 -10.62 7.69 -9.96
C GLU A 103 -9.65 6.57 -9.50
N GLU A 104 -8.56 6.30 -10.25
CA GLU A 104 -7.50 5.37 -9.81
C GLU A 104 -6.76 5.88 -8.57
N LYS A 105 -6.54 7.19 -8.44
CA LYS A 105 -5.95 7.81 -7.23
C LYS A 105 -6.93 7.73 -6.05
N ASP A 106 -8.21 7.99 -6.29
CA ASP A 106 -9.25 7.85 -5.26
C ASP A 106 -9.35 6.42 -4.74
N ASP A 107 -9.15 5.41 -5.59
CA ASP A 107 -9.07 4.01 -5.16
C ASP A 107 -7.90 3.75 -4.20
N VAL A 108 -6.75 4.37 -4.44
CA VAL A 108 -5.60 4.25 -3.53
C VAL A 108 -5.94 4.87 -2.16
N LEU A 109 -6.65 5.99 -2.14
CA LEU A 109 -7.14 6.61 -0.90
C LEU A 109 -8.20 5.76 -0.21
N ARG A 110 -9.17 5.19 -0.94
CA ARG A 110 -10.14 4.21 -0.40
C ARG A 110 -9.45 3.00 0.19
N SER A 111 -8.40 2.52 -0.46
CA SER A 111 -7.57 1.41 0.05
C SER A 111 -6.91 1.78 1.37
N ALA A 112 -6.37 2.99 1.49
CA ALA A 112 -5.77 3.50 2.71
C ALA A 112 -6.78 3.58 3.86
N GLU A 113 -8.00 4.05 3.57
CA GLU A 113 -9.09 4.06 4.54
C GLU A 113 -9.45 2.63 5.00
N THR A 114 -9.55 1.67 4.06
CA THR A 114 -9.81 0.26 4.40
C THR A 114 -8.72 -0.32 5.28
N VAL A 115 -7.44 -0.05 5.00
CA VAL A 115 -6.32 -0.49 5.85
C VAL A 115 -6.42 0.12 7.25
N SER A 116 -6.69 1.43 7.34
CA SER A 116 -6.86 2.13 8.62
C SER A 116 -8.00 1.54 9.46
N ARG A 117 -9.13 1.20 8.82
CA ARG A 117 -10.26 0.51 9.47
C ARG A 117 -9.87 -0.90 9.95
N LEU A 118 -9.16 -1.67 9.12
CA LEU A 118 -8.70 -3.02 9.46
C LEU A 118 -7.69 -3.04 10.61
N SER A 119 -6.88 -2.00 10.73
CA SER A 119 -5.88 -1.85 11.79
C SER A 119 -6.42 -1.17 13.05
N HIS A 120 -7.69 -0.73 13.07
CA HIS A 120 -8.26 0.09 14.13
C HIS A 120 -7.41 1.35 14.45
N GLY A 121 -6.78 1.94 13.42
CA GLY A 121 -5.92 3.12 13.58
C GLY A 121 -4.57 2.87 14.27
N THR A 122 -4.16 1.61 14.45
CA THR A 122 -2.86 1.27 15.06
C THR A 122 -1.68 1.32 14.09
N MET A 123 -1.95 1.52 12.80
CA MET A 123 -0.96 1.62 11.74
C MET A 123 -0.95 3.02 11.13
N ASP A 124 0.25 3.56 10.92
CA ASP A 124 0.43 4.77 10.10
C ASP A 124 0.29 4.36 8.64
N VAL A 125 -0.64 4.97 7.90
CA VAL A 125 -0.90 4.62 6.49
C VAL A 125 -0.45 5.77 5.60
N GLU A 126 0.49 5.48 4.71
CA GLU A 126 0.92 6.37 3.63
C GLU A 126 0.42 5.82 2.30
N ALA A 127 0.08 6.70 1.37
CA ALA A 127 -0.45 6.32 0.07
C ALA A 127 0.20 7.13 -1.06
N TYR A 128 0.64 6.42 -2.10
CA TYR A 128 1.34 6.96 -3.24
C TYR A 128 0.74 6.44 -4.55
N TYR A 129 0.90 7.24 -5.60
CA TYR A 129 0.51 6.89 -6.96
C TYR A 129 1.71 6.92 -7.89
N ALA A 130 2.03 5.77 -8.48
CA ALA A 130 3.19 5.62 -9.34
C ALA A 130 2.86 5.96 -10.79
N ILE A 131 3.62 6.90 -11.36
CA ILE A 131 3.51 7.32 -12.75
C ILE A 131 4.82 7.00 -13.46
N ARG A 132 4.73 6.26 -14.56
CA ARG A 132 5.88 6.02 -15.45
C ARG A 132 5.93 7.12 -16.50
N ASP A 133 7.04 7.85 -16.53
CA ASP A 133 7.35 8.85 -17.55
C ASP A 133 8.81 8.69 -18.00
N GLY A 134 9.04 8.68 -19.31
CA GLY A 134 10.41 8.62 -19.87
C GLY A 134 11.33 7.54 -19.30
N GLY A 135 10.89 6.27 -19.25
CA GLY A 135 11.71 5.16 -18.72
C GLY A 135 11.85 5.14 -17.19
N GLU A 136 11.48 6.23 -16.51
CA GLU A 136 11.54 6.38 -15.07
C GLU A 136 10.15 6.27 -14.42
N VAL A 137 10.13 6.11 -13.10
CA VAL A 137 8.90 6.01 -12.31
C VAL A 137 8.96 7.00 -11.14
N PHE A 138 7.91 7.80 -11.03
CA PHE A 138 7.71 8.83 -10.03
C PHE A 138 6.60 8.42 -9.08
N LEU A 139 6.73 8.80 -7.80
CA LEU A 139 5.70 8.58 -6.79
C LEU A 139 5.06 9.91 -6.45
N GLU A 140 3.79 10.09 -6.82
CA GLU A 140 2.97 11.19 -6.34
C GLU A 140 2.43 10.84 -4.95
N THR A 141 2.64 11.72 -3.97
CA THR A 141 2.08 11.54 -2.62
C THR A 141 0.59 11.86 -2.64
N LEU A 142 -0.25 10.89 -2.29
CA LEU A 142 -1.70 11.09 -2.13
C LEU A 142 -2.09 11.28 -0.66
N LEU A 143 -1.45 10.50 0.22
CA LEU A 143 -1.61 10.58 1.67
C LEU A 143 -0.22 10.46 2.30
N GLY A 144 0.31 11.56 2.82
CA GLY A 144 1.57 11.58 3.55
C GLY A 144 1.33 11.42 5.05
N SER A 145 2.29 10.81 5.74
CA SER A 145 2.35 10.86 7.20
C SER A 145 2.60 12.29 7.65
N ALA A 146 1.78 12.81 8.56
CA ALA A 146 2.07 14.05 9.30
C ALA A 146 3.21 13.79 10.31
N ILE A 147 4.41 13.51 9.80
CA ILE A 147 5.61 13.54 10.64
C ILE A 147 6.00 15.02 10.70
N ASN A 148 5.52 15.71 11.74
CA ASN A 148 6.15 16.96 12.16
C ASN A 148 7.64 16.62 12.39
N VAL A 149 8.50 17.26 11.61
CA VAL A 149 9.94 17.34 11.90
C VAL A 149 10.14 18.15 13.17
#